data_AF-A0A4R6ZIH4-F1
#
_entry.id   AF-A0A4R6ZIH4-F1
#
_cell.length_a   1.000
_cell.length_b   1.000
_cell.length_c   1.000
_cell.angle_alpha   90.00
_cell.angle_beta   90.00
_cell.angle_gamma   90.00
#
_symmetry.space_group_name_H-M   'P 1'
#
loop_
_entity.id
_entity.type
_entity.pdbx_description
1 polymer ?
#
loop_
_entity_poly.entity_id
_entity_poly.type
_entity_poly.pdbx_seq_one_letter_code
_entity_poly.pdbx_strand_id
1 'polypeptide(L)'
;MPADLYAITTVQDTLITQSARRNVRKLASAVGLALNIQPGRGLVMVLGTGNERNNQEALETWVAQALIERDLLPTREAIPMLLRELESTLTCWEMPS
;
A
#
# COMPACT_ATOMS: atom_id res chain seq x y z
N MET A 1 19.77 -33.43 8.69
CA MET A 1 18.80 -32.32 8.62
C MET A 1 19.08 -31.55 7.33
N PRO A 2 18.16 -31.49 6.35
CA PRO A 2 18.52 -31.09 4.99
C PRO A 2 18.53 -29.56 4.86
N ALA A 3 19.70 -28.97 4.70
CA ALA A 3 19.88 -27.53 4.47
C ALA A 3 19.16 -27.02 3.21
N ASP A 4 18.93 -27.91 2.24
CA ASP A 4 18.34 -27.59 0.94
C ASP A 4 16.86 -27.17 1.03
N LEU A 5 16.10 -27.77 1.95
CA LEU A 5 14.68 -27.47 2.08
C LEU A 5 14.46 -26.05 2.64
N TYR A 6 15.27 -25.64 3.62
CA TYR A 6 15.24 -24.27 4.17
C TYR A 6 15.67 -23.23 3.14
N ALA A 7 16.68 -23.53 2.33
CA ALA A 7 17.14 -22.62 1.29
C ALA A 7 16.07 -22.36 0.23
N ILE A 8 15.36 -23.40 -0.22
CA ILE A 8 14.28 -23.28 -1.21
C ILE A 8 13.11 -22.47 -0.65
N THR A 9 12.66 -22.76 0.58
CA THR A 9 11.57 -22.02 1.21
C THR A 9 11.91 -20.54 1.40
N THR A 10 13.12 -20.23 1.85
CA THR A 10 13.58 -18.83 2.06
C THR A 10 13.60 -18.04 0.76
N VAL A 11 14.07 -18.65 -0.34
CA VAL A 11 14.08 -18.01 -1.66
C VAL A 11 12.64 -17.77 -2.14
N GLN A 12 11.75 -18.74 -1.96
CA GLN A 12 10.36 -18.64 -2.38
C GLN A 12 9.61 -17.54 -1.60
N ASP A 13 9.77 -17.47 -0.28
CA ASP A 13 9.18 -16.44 0.57
C ASP A 13 9.70 -15.04 0.19
N THR A 14 10.98 -14.93 -0.14
CA THR A 14 11.57 -13.68 -0.60
C THR A 14 10.96 -13.21 -1.92
N LEU A 15 10.78 -14.13 -2.88
CA LEU A 15 10.17 -13.83 -4.18
C LEU A 15 8.69 -13.45 -4.04
N ILE A 16 7.94 -14.18 -3.20
CA ILE A 16 6.55 -13.86 -2.87
C ILE A 16 6.47 -12.45 -2.27
N THR A 17 7.31 -12.15 -1.28
CA THR A 17 7.36 -10.84 -0.62
C THR A 17 7.73 -9.72 -1.60
N GLN A 18 8.69 -9.93 -2.50
CA GLN A 18 9.05 -8.95 -3.52
C GLN A 18 7.93 -8.72 -4.53
N SER A 19 7.25 -9.79 -4.96
CA SER A 19 6.11 -9.68 -5.87
C SER A 19 4.94 -8.91 -5.24
N ALA A 20 4.65 -9.20 -3.96
CA ALA A 20 3.63 -8.52 -3.19
C ALA A 20 3.94 -7.02 -3.05
N ARG A 21 5.19 -6.68 -2.66
CA ARG A 21 5.65 -5.29 -2.59
C ARG A 21 5.52 -4.56 -3.93
N ARG A 22 5.91 -5.21 -5.03
CA ARG A 22 5.75 -4.63 -6.38
C ARG A 22 4.29 -4.39 -6.72
N ASN A 23 3.40 -5.29 -6.33
CA ASN A 23 1.96 -5.15 -6.59
C ASN A 23 1.33 -4.06 -5.72
N VAL A 24 1.67 -3.97 -4.43
CA VAL A 24 1.29 -2.85 -3.55
C VAL A 24 1.70 -1.53 -4.19
N ARG A 25 2.94 -1.42 -4.66
CA ARG A 25 3.42 -0.22 -5.35
C ARG A 25 2.60 0.14 -6.58
N LYS A 26 2.27 -0.85 -7.42
CA LYS A 26 1.41 -0.63 -8.60
C LYS A 26 0.00 -0.19 -8.20
N LEU A 27 -0.58 -0.79 -7.16
CA LEU A 27 -1.89 -0.40 -6.64
C LEU A 27 -1.87 1.03 -6.10
N ALA A 28 -0.88 1.37 -5.28
CA ALA A 28 -0.69 2.73 -4.76
C ALA A 28 -0.56 3.76 -5.89
N SER A 29 0.22 3.46 -6.93
CA SER A 29 0.32 4.34 -8.10
C SER A 29 -1.01 4.45 -8.85
N ALA A 30 -1.75 3.35 -9.04
CA ALA A 30 -3.05 3.38 -9.72
C ALA A 30 -4.10 4.19 -8.94
N VAL A 31 -4.16 4.00 -7.62
CA VAL A 31 -5.03 4.73 -6.71
C VAL A 31 -4.66 6.22 -6.68
N GLY A 32 -3.37 6.54 -6.56
CA GLY A 32 -2.88 7.92 -6.58
C GLY A 32 -3.23 8.65 -7.88
N LEU A 33 -3.12 7.97 -9.03
CA LEU A 33 -3.53 8.53 -10.31
C LEU A 33 -5.05 8.76 -10.38
N ALA A 34 -5.84 7.79 -9.92
CA ALA A 34 -7.31 7.88 -9.96
C ALA A 34 -7.85 9.04 -9.11
N LEU A 35 -7.23 9.34 -7.97
CA LEU A 35 -7.59 10.46 -7.11
C LEU A 35 -6.82 11.75 -7.38
N ASN A 36 -6.03 11.80 -8.47
CA ASN A 36 -5.21 12.95 -8.85
C ASN A 36 -4.29 13.46 -7.71
N ILE A 37 -3.74 12.53 -6.92
CA ILE A 37 -2.83 12.84 -5.82
C ILE A 37 -1.55 13.42 -6.40
N GLN A 38 -1.27 14.68 -6.05
CA GLN A 38 -0.09 15.38 -6.52
C GLN A 38 1.19 14.83 -5.87
N PRO A 39 2.33 14.86 -6.60
CA PRO A 39 3.64 14.67 -5.99
C PRO A 39 3.87 15.66 -4.85
N GLY A 40 4.54 15.25 -3.78
CA GLY A 40 4.78 16.10 -2.62
C GLY A 40 4.90 15.29 -1.34
N ARG A 41 4.71 15.96 -0.19
CA ARG A 41 4.79 15.34 1.15
C ARG A 41 3.56 15.61 2.04
N GLY A 42 2.54 16.30 1.51
CA GLY A 42 1.37 16.73 2.28
C GLY A 42 0.52 15.59 2.84
N LEU A 43 0.58 14.39 2.24
CA LEU A 43 -0.18 13.22 2.70
C LEU A 43 0.61 12.31 3.63
N VAL A 44 1.90 12.58 3.88
CA VAL A 44 2.74 11.71 4.72
C VAL A 44 2.19 11.59 6.13
N MET A 45 1.71 12.69 6.72
CA MET A 45 1.10 12.68 8.06
C MET A 45 -0.36 12.20 8.07
N VAL A 46 -1.00 12.15 6.91
CA VAL A 46 -2.43 11.79 6.78
C VAL A 46 -2.59 10.30 6.51
N LEU A 47 -1.73 9.72 5.67
CA LEU A 47 -1.81 8.34 5.19
C LEU A 47 -0.68 7.45 5.70
N GLY A 48 0.48 8.06 5.98
CA GLY A 48 1.70 7.34 6.34
C GLY A 48 1.92 7.28 7.84
N THR A 49 3.08 6.72 8.20
CA THR A 49 3.59 6.67 9.58
C THR A 49 4.46 7.87 9.95
N GLY A 50 4.73 8.77 8.99
CA GLY A 50 5.62 9.92 9.14
C GLY A 50 7.05 9.67 8.67
N ASN A 51 7.40 8.41 8.39
CA ASN A 51 8.75 8.01 7.94
C ASN A 51 8.90 8.00 6.42
N GLU A 52 7.81 8.17 5.67
CA GLU A 52 7.79 8.12 4.22
C GLU A 52 8.42 9.37 3.60
N ARG A 53 9.11 9.18 2.46
CA ARG A 53 9.81 10.29 1.80
C ARG A 53 8.85 11.22 1.07
N ASN A 54 7.70 10.73 0.61
CA ASN A 54 6.74 11.47 -0.20
C ASN A 54 5.33 10.83 -0.15
N ASN A 55 4.35 11.49 -0.77
CA ASN A 55 2.97 11.04 -0.88
C ASN A 55 2.83 9.66 -1.52
N GLN A 56 3.69 9.31 -2.48
CA GLN A 56 3.66 8.00 -3.14
C GLN A 56 4.06 6.90 -2.16
N GLU A 57 5.09 7.11 -1.35
CA GLU A 57 5.47 6.16 -0.29
C GLU A 57 4.42 6.07 0.81
N ALA A 58 3.82 7.21 1.20
CA ALA A 58 2.71 7.22 2.15
C ALA A 58 1.51 6.41 1.63
N LEU A 59 1.19 6.52 0.34
CA LEU A 59 0.19 5.68 -0.31
C LEU A 59 0.59 4.20 -0.35
N GLU A 60 1.86 3.88 -0.58
CA GLU A 60 2.35 2.50 -0.53
C GLU A 60 2.18 1.88 0.86
N THR A 61 2.53 2.62 1.91
CA THR A 61 2.30 2.23 3.32
C THR A 61 0.81 2.03 3.59
N TRP A 62 -0.02 3.01 3.23
CA TRP A 62 -1.46 2.97 3.46
C TRP A 62 -2.13 1.80 2.74
N VAL A 63 -1.80 1.56 1.46
CA VAL A 63 -2.33 0.43 0.69
C VAL A 63 -1.91 -0.90 1.31
N ALA A 64 -0.65 -1.03 1.73
CA ALA A 64 -0.19 -2.25 2.39
C ALA A 64 -0.99 -2.52 3.68
N GLN A 65 -1.20 -1.49 4.50
CA GLN A 65 -1.95 -1.60 5.74
C GLN A 65 -3.43 -1.94 5.49
N ALA A 66 -4.09 -1.25 4.56
CA ALA A 66 -5.48 -1.51 4.20
C ALA A 66 -5.70 -2.95 3.70
N LEU A 67 -4.75 -3.48 2.92
CA LEU A 67 -4.80 -4.88 2.47
C LEU A 67 -4.62 -5.87 3.63
N ILE A 68 -3.72 -5.59 4.57
CA ILE A 68 -3.49 -6.43 5.77
C ILE A 68 -4.74 -6.44 6.67
N GLU A 69 -5.30 -5.26 6.97
CA GLU A 69 -6.45 -5.13 7.86
C GLU A 69 -7.71 -5.81 7.30
N ARG A 70 -7.80 -5.94 5.98
CA ARG A 70 -8.92 -6.58 5.28
C ARG A 70 -8.64 -8.02 4.84
N ASP A 71 -7.45 -8.55 5.12
CA ASP A 71 -6.99 -9.87 4.67
C ASP A 71 -7.12 -10.06 3.15
N LEU A 72 -6.67 -9.06 2.39
CA LEU A 72 -6.76 -9.04 0.92
C LEU A 72 -5.42 -9.18 0.25
N LEU A 73 -5.42 -9.89 -0.89
CA LEU A 73 -4.27 -9.98 -1.76
C LEU A 73 -4.08 -8.67 -2.56
N PRO A 74 -2.83 -8.28 -2.87
CA PRO A 74 -2.53 -7.09 -3.67
C PRO A 74 -2.84 -7.34 -5.16
N THR A 75 -4.11 -7.49 -5.51
CA THR A 75 -4.61 -7.69 -6.87
C THR A 75 -5.42 -6.47 -7.34
N ARG A 76 -5.68 -6.39 -8.65
CA ARG A 76 -6.47 -5.29 -9.23
C ARG A 76 -7.90 -5.22 -8.69
N GLU A 77 -8.45 -6.33 -8.21
CA GLU A 77 -9.80 -6.41 -7.63
C GLU A 77 -9.92 -5.61 -6.34
N ALA A 78 -8.81 -5.33 -5.65
CA ALA A 78 -8.80 -4.48 -4.48
C ALA A 78 -8.95 -2.98 -4.81
N ILE A 79 -8.74 -2.55 -6.07
CA ILE A 79 -8.72 -1.12 -6.45
C ILE A 79 -10.02 -0.39 -6.09
N PRO A 80 -11.23 -0.88 -6.41
CA PRO A 80 -12.47 -0.17 -6.08
C PRO A 80 -12.66 0.03 -4.57
N MET A 81 -12.24 -0.95 -3.77
CA MET A 81 -12.29 -0.85 -2.31
C MET A 81 -11.27 0.17 -1.79
N LEU A 82 -10.02 0.11 -2.27
CA LEU A 82 -8.97 1.05 -1.91
C LEU A 82 -9.34 2.51 -2.24
N LEU A 83 -9.99 2.74 -3.40
CA LEU A 83 -10.46 4.08 -3.76
C LEU A 83 -11.48 4.60 -2.77
N ARG A 84 -12.51 3.80 -2.46
CA ARG A 84 -13.57 4.18 -1.53
C ARG A 84 -13.03 4.48 -0.13
N GLU A 85 -12.15 3.62 0.39
CA GLU A 85 -11.55 3.79 1.71
C GLU A 85 -10.63 5.02 1.76
N LEU A 86 -9.86 5.27 0.70
CA LEU A 86 -8.99 6.43 0.65
C LEU A 86 -9.76 7.74 0.54
N GLU A 87 -10.80 7.80 -0.29
CA GLU A 87 -11.71 8.95 -0.36
C GLU A 87 -12.36 9.23 1.00
N SER A 88 -12.85 8.19 1.68
CA SER A 88 -13.41 8.32 3.03
C SER A 88 -12.36 8.82 4.03
N THR A 89 -11.12 8.33 3.92
CA THR A 89 -10.02 8.77 4.79
C THR A 89 -9.76 10.25 4.57
N LEU A 90 -9.59 10.70 3.33
CA LEU A 90 -9.26 12.08 3.01
C LEU A 90 -10.38 13.07 3.36
N THR A 91 -11.64 12.69 3.14
CA THR A 91 -12.81 13.54 3.47
C THR A 91 -13.10 13.62 4.96
N CYS A 92 -12.72 12.63 5.76
CA CYS A 92 -12.84 12.69 7.22
C CYS A 92 -12.02 13.84 7.84
N TRP A 93 -10.98 14.32 7.16
CA TRP A 93 -10.15 15.45 7.60
C TRP A 93 -10.66 16.82 7.12
N GLU A 94 -11.66 16.87 6.22
CA GLU A 94 -12.23 18.12 5.70
C GLU A 94 -13.34 18.71 6.60
N MET A 95 -13.65 18.08 7.74
CA MET A 95 -14.57 18.64 8.73
C MET A 95 -13.79 19.48 9.76
N PRO A 96 -13.79 20.82 9.67
CA PRO A 96 -13.36 21.65 10.78
C PRO A 96 -14.43 21.56 11.89
N SER A 97 -13.99 21.18 13.09
CA SER A 97 -14.70 21.49 14.34
C SER A 97 -14.71 22.99 14.60
#